data_AF-A0A3S0HHV3-F1
#
_entry.id   AF-A0A3S0HHV3-F1
#
_cell.length_a   1.000
_cell.length_b   1.000
_cell.length_c   1.000
_cell.angle_alpha   90.00
_cell.angle_beta   90.00
_cell.angle_gamma   90.00
#
_symmetry.space_group_name_H-M   'P 1'
#
loop_
_entity.id
_entity.type
_entity.pdbx_description
1 polymer ?
#
loop_
_entity_poly.entity_id
_entity_poly.type
_entity_poly.pdbx_seq_one_letter_code
_entity_poly.pdbx_strand_id
1 'polypeptide(L)'
;MKNVIDFISIKKSKQSEQLEKVFRKGNSLKSPIEINKLVEEKSLVLQDHKLFLAFLGYLRERKIEPSTIFKDVLKYPKHQFEQKYEMKWSSVVQFCFTFLTILKENDPKQYELFITNISDK
;
A
#
# COMPACT_ATOMS: atom_id res chain seq x y z
N MET A 1 -9.50 13.96 27.85
CA MET A 1 -9.71 13.25 26.57
C MET A 1 -8.47 13.37 25.66
N LYS A 2 -7.33 12.78 26.03
CA LYS A 2 -6.08 12.83 25.22
C LYS A 2 -5.53 11.45 24.80
N ASN A 3 -6.08 10.35 25.29
CA ASN A 3 -5.38 9.05 25.23
C ASN A 3 -5.75 8.15 24.04
N VAL A 4 -6.86 8.42 23.34
CA VAL A 4 -7.31 7.59 22.19
C VAL A 4 -6.60 8.03 20.89
N ILE A 5 -6.36 9.33 20.73
CA ILE A 5 -5.67 9.89 19.56
C ILE A 5 -4.21 9.44 19.54
N ASP A 6 -3.55 9.40 20.71
CA ASP A 6 -2.16 8.95 20.82
C ASP A 6 -2.00 7.46 20.49
N PHE A 7 -2.92 6.59 20.91
CA PHE A 7 -2.82 5.15 20.61
C PHE A 7 -2.95 4.86 19.12
N ILE A 8 -3.88 5.54 18.43
CA ILE A 8 -4.05 5.44 16.98
C ILE A 8 -2.83 6.01 16.26
N SER A 9 -2.28 7.15 16.72
CA SER A 9 -1.09 7.78 16.14
C SER A 9 0.18 6.92 16.32
N ILE A 10 0.36 6.34 17.50
CA ILE A 10 1.50 5.45 17.80
C ILE A 10 1.40 4.13 17.02
N LYS A 11 0.19 3.55 16.90
CA LYS A 11 -0.02 2.34 16.09
C LYS A 11 0.19 2.62 14.60
N LYS A 12 -0.24 3.79 14.10
CA LYS A 12 0.06 4.30 12.74
C LYS A 12 1.57 4.44 12.52
N SER A 13 2.29 5.07 13.46
CA SER A 13 3.74 5.25 13.37
C SER A 13 4.46 3.91 13.32
N LYS A 14 4.17 2.98 14.24
CA LYS A 14 4.77 1.64 14.25
C LYS A 14 4.46 0.83 13.00
N GLN A 15 3.23 0.89 12.48
CA GLN A 15 2.86 0.22 11.23
C GLN A 15 3.60 0.80 10.03
N SER A 16 3.74 2.13 9.97
CA SER A 16 4.52 2.82 8.93
C SER A 16 6.01 2.52 9.02
N GLU A 17 6.58 2.46 10.23
CA GLU A 17 7.98 2.10 10.49
C GLU A 17 8.27 0.63 10.17
N GLN A 18 7.35 -0.29 10.46
CA GLN A 18 7.49 -1.68 10.08
C GLN A 18 7.41 -1.87 8.56
N LEU A 19 6.47 -1.20 7.90
CA LEU A 19 6.44 -1.17 6.43
C LEU A 19 7.74 -0.60 5.89
N GLU A 20 8.16 0.58 6.36
CA GLU A 20 9.45 1.16 5.97
C GLU A 20 10.62 0.21 6.23
N LYS A 21 10.66 -0.53 7.35
CA LYS A 21 11.73 -1.50 7.61
C LYS A 21 11.73 -2.67 6.63
N VAL A 22 10.55 -3.18 6.28
CA VAL A 22 10.41 -4.28 5.31
C VAL A 22 10.86 -3.80 3.92
N PHE A 23 10.43 -2.61 3.50
CA PHE A 23 10.81 -2.06 2.21
C PHE A 23 12.27 -1.53 2.16
N ARG A 24 12.83 -1.03 3.28
CA ARG A 24 14.25 -0.63 3.38
C ARG A 24 15.20 -1.82 3.20
N LYS A 25 14.78 -3.04 3.55
CA LYS A 25 15.58 -4.24 3.35
C LYS A 25 15.53 -4.79 1.93
N GLY A 26 14.45 -4.53 1.18
CA GLY A 26 14.23 -5.10 -0.15
C GLY A 26 14.39 -4.13 -1.34
N ASN A 27 14.40 -2.81 -1.11
CA ASN A 27 14.28 -1.75 -2.15
C ASN A 27 13.04 -1.88 -3.09
N SER A 28 12.26 -2.96 -2.95
CA SER A 28 11.05 -3.33 -3.69
C SER A 28 10.44 -4.57 -3.02
N LEU A 29 9.12 -4.77 -3.13
CA LEU A 29 8.46 -6.03 -2.76
C LEU A 29 8.14 -6.78 -4.05
N LYS A 30 9.09 -7.61 -4.50
CA LYS A 30 8.91 -8.43 -5.71
C LYS A 30 8.32 -9.80 -5.42
N SER A 31 8.40 -10.27 -4.18
CA SER A 31 7.96 -11.61 -3.80
C SER A 31 6.47 -11.64 -3.46
N PRO A 32 5.64 -12.41 -4.19
CA PRO A 32 4.23 -12.60 -3.87
C PRO A 32 4.03 -13.18 -2.46
N ILE A 33 4.98 -13.99 -1.99
CA ILE A 33 4.95 -14.60 -0.65
C ILE A 33 5.10 -13.52 0.42
N GLU A 34 5.99 -12.54 0.22
CA GLU A 34 6.16 -11.42 1.15
C GLU A 34 4.95 -10.49 1.15
N ILE A 35 4.36 -10.22 -0.03
CA ILE A 35 3.13 -9.44 -0.16
C ILE A 35 1.98 -10.14 0.56
N ASN A 36 1.77 -11.43 0.31
CA ASN A 36 0.76 -12.24 0.97
C ASN A 36 0.92 -12.22 2.49
N LYS A 37 2.13 -12.45 2.97
CA LYS A 37 2.44 -12.41 4.40
C LYS A 37 2.10 -11.05 5.01
N LEU A 38 2.42 -9.94 4.33
CA LEU A 38 2.09 -8.60 4.81
C LEU A 38 0.59 -8.29 4.78
N VAL A 39 -0.14 -8.81 3.79
CA VAL A 39 -1.60 -8.69 3.68
C VAL A 39 -2.30 -9.55 4.76
N GLU A 40 -1.72 -10.69 5.14
CA GLU A 40 -2.27 -11.60 6.16
C GLU A 40 -1.92 -11.19 7.59
N GLU A 41 -0.65 -10.83 7.85
CA GLU A 41 -0.18 -10.33 9.16
C GLU A 41 -0.82 -8.98 9.50
N LYS A 42 -1.31 -8.26 8.51
CA LYS A 42 -2.06 -7.03 8.69
C LYS A 42 -3.48 -7.23 8.19
N SER A 43 -4.37 -7.58 9.12
CA SER A 43 -5.59 -6.79 9.26
C SER A 43 -5.16 -5.32 9.38
N LEU A 44 -4.93 -4.67 8.24
CA LEU A 44 -4.74 -3.24 8.14
C LEU A 44 -6.04 -2.68 8.66
N VAL A 45 -6.04 -2.36 9.96
CA VAL A 45 -7.04 -1.56 10.66
C VAL A 45 -7.61 -0.60 9.64
N LEU A 46 -8.87 -0.85 9.23
CA LEU A 46 -9.61 -0.09 8.23
C LEU A 46 -9.36 1.40 8.46
N GLN A 47 -8.33 1.96 7.84
CA GLN A 47 -8.01 3.36 8.01
C GLN A 47 -8.75 4.08 6.92
N ASP A 48 -9.97 4.45 7.31
CA ASP A 48 -10.86 5.35 6.62
C ASP A 48 -10.91 5.06 5.12
N HIS A 49 -11.84 4.17 4.73
CA HIS A 49 -12.27 4.05 3.35
C HIS A 49 -12.52 5.43 2.72
N LYS A 50 -12.87 6.47 3.50
CA LYS A 50 -12.96 7.86 3.06
C LYS A 50 -11.64 8.42 2.51
N LEU A 51 -10.50 8.24 3.19
CA LEU A 51 -9.20 8.69 2.70
C LEU A 51 -8.74 7.90 1.49
N PHE A 52 -8.99 6.59 1.49
CA PHE A 52 -8.71 5.74 0.32
C PHE A 52 -9.56 6.17 -0.89
N LEU A 53 -10.87 6.40 -0.72
CA LEU A 53 -11.76 6.87 -1.77
C LEU A 53 -11.40 8.27 -2.25
N ALA A 54 -11.01 9.18 -1.34
CA ALA A 54 -10.51 10.51 -1.70
C ALA A 54 -9.22 10.40 -2.54
N PHE A 55 -8.32 9.48 -2.17
CA PHE A 55 -7.12 9.20 -2.96
C PHE A 55 -7.48 8.64 -4.36
N LEU A 56 -8.44 7.73 -4.46
CA LEU A 56 -8.92 7.25 -5.77
C LEU A 56 -9.56 8.37 -6.61
N GLY A 57 -10.30 9.29 -5.97
CA GLY A 57 -10.84 10.50 -6.61
C GLY A 57 -9.73 11.38 -7.17
N TYR A 58 -8.70 11.64 -6.38
CA TYR A 58 -7.51 12.38 -6.80
C TYR A 58 -6.77 11.72 -7.98
N LEU A 59 -6.61 10.39 -7.97
CA LEU A 59 -6.02 9.67 -9.11
C LEU A 59 -6.87 9.81 -10.37
N ARG A 60 -8.20 9.74 -10.23
CA ARG A 60 -9.14 9.91 -11.34
C ARG A 60 -9.03 11.30 -11.97
N GLU A 61 -8.96 12.36 -11.16
CA GLU A 61 -8.76 13.74 -11.64
C GLU A 61 -7.46 13.89 -12.44
N ARG A 62 -6.41 13.18 -12.01
CA ARG A 62 -5.11 13.14 -12.70
C ARG A 62 -5.04 12.16 -13.87
N LYS A 63 -6.15 11.47 -14.19
CA LYS A 63 -6.22 10.40 -15.20
C LYS A 63 -5.19 9.29 -14.97
N ILE A 64 -4.87 9.02 -13.71
CA ILE A 64 -3.95 7.94 -13.33
C ILE A 64 -4.78 6.72 -12.92
N GLU A 65 -4.42 5.58 -13.51
CA GLU A 65 -5.07 4.32 -13.22
C GLU A 65 -4.54 3.75 -11.88
N PRO A 66 -5.40 3.42 -10.89
CA PRO A 66 -4.94 3.02 -9.57
C PRO A 66 -4.04 1.79 -9.57
N SER A 67 -4.32 0.79 -10.41
CA SER A 67 -3.51 -0.42 -10.47
C SER A 67 -2.07 -0.12 -10.91
N THR A 68 -1.88 0.85 -11.79
CA THR A 68 -0.56 1.34 -12.22
C THR A 68 0.23 1.94 -11.06
N ILE A 69 -0.37 2.86 -10.28
CA ILE A 69 0.28 3.46 -9.10
C ILE A 69 0.65 2.37 -8.07
N PHE A 70 -0.28 1.44 -7.80
CA PHE A 70 -0.08 0.40 -6.81
C PHE A 70 0.96 -0.63 -7.23
N LYS A 71 1.08 -0.95 -8.53
CA LYS A 71 2.21 -1.74 -9.03
C LYS A 71 3.52 -0.98 -8.89
N ASP A 72 3.52 0.29 -9.25
CA ASP A 72 4.73 1.11 -9.24
C ASP A 72 5.25 1.38 -7.83
N VAL A 73 4.38 1.54 -6.83
CA VAL A 73 4.81 1.73 -5.43
C VAL A 73 5.46 0.48 -4.84
N LEU A 74 5.08 -0.71 -5.31
CA LEU A 74 5.68 -1.99 -4.92
C LEU A 74 6.98 -2.29 -5.68
N LYS A 75 7.09 -1.78 -6.90
CA LYS A 75 8.21 -2.02 -7.82
C LYS A 75 9.37 -1.05 -7.64
N TYR A 76 9.10 0.25 -7.52
CA TYR A 76 10.13 1.28 -7.50
C TYR A 76 10.63 1.55 -6.07
N PRO A 77 11.94 1.80 -5.90
CA PRO A 77 12.45 2.38 -4.67
C PRO A 77 11.79 3.72 -4.37
N LYS A 78 11.64 4.05 -3.08
CA LYS A 78 11.02 5.28 -2.59
C LYS A 78 11.37 6.52 -3.42
N HIS A 79 12.67 6.80 -3.58
CA HIS A 79 13.12 8.02 -4.27
C HIS A 79 12.67 8.07 -5.74
N GLN A 80 12.67 6.94 -6.45
CA GLN A 80 12.24 6.89 -7.84
C GLN A 80 10.72 7.06 -7.97
N PHE A 81 9.96 6.46 -7.03
CA PHE A 81 8.52 6.64 -6.98
C PHE A 81 8.12 8.09 -6.71
N GLU A 82 8.71 8.70 -5.66
CA GLU A 82 8.40 10.07 -5.25
C GLU A 82 8.79 11.08 -6.34
N GLN A 83 9.89 10.84 -7.08
CA GLN A 83 10.27 11.67 -8.23
C GLN A 83 9.28 11.54 -9.40
N LYS A 84 8.76 10.35 -9.66
CA LYS A 84 7.84 10.10 -10.79
C LYS A 84 6.45 10.64 -10.56
N TYR A 85 5.93 10.52 -9.33
CA TYR A 85 4.53 10.79 -9.03
C TYR A 85 4.31 12.03 -8.16
N GLU A 86 5.36 12.58 -7.54
CA GLU A 86 5.28 13.66 -6.54
C GLU A 86 4.34 13.31 -5.37
N MET A 87 4.18 12.01 -5.09
CA MET A 87 3.34 11.49 -4.02
C MET A 87 4.19 10.88 -2.93
N LYS A 88 3.81 11.08 -1.66
CA LYS A 88 4.50 10.48 -0.51
C LYS A 88 4.40 8.95 -0.59
N TRP A 89 5.53 8.28 -0.82
CA TRP A 89 5.58 6.84 -1.07
C TRP A 89 4.94 6.04 0.06
N SER A 90 5.22 6.39 1.33
CA SER A 90 4.69 5.67 2.48
C SER A 90 3.16 5.75 2.61
N SER A 91 2.53 6.84 2.15
CA SER A 91 1.08 6.97 2.11
C SER A 91 0.48 6.11 1.00
N VAL A 92 1.11 6.08 -0.18
CA VAL A 92 0.66 5.26 -1.31
C VAL A 92 0.81 3.77 -1.00
N VAL A 93 1.87 3.36 -0.30
CA VAL A 93 2.03 1.98 0.19
C VAL A 93 0.84 1.58 1.07
N GLN A 94 0.42 2.43 2.00
CA GLN A 94 -0.74 2.13 2.84
C GLN A 94 -2.01 1.93 2.01
N PHE A 95 -2.28 2.82 1.06
CA PHE A 95 -3.42 2.67 0.16
C PHE A 95 -3.33 1.44 -0.75
N CYS A 96 -2.13 1.09 -1.20
CA CYS A 96 -1.88 -0.14 -1.96
C CYS A 96 -2.26 -1.38 -1.13
N PHE A 97 -1.87 -1.42 0.14
CA PHE A 97 -2.23 -2.52 1.02
C PHE A 97 -3.73 -2.56 1.33
N THR A 98 -4.39 -1.40 1.50
CA THR A 98 -5.85 -1.35 1.58
C THR A 98 -6.52 -1.90 0.32
N PHE A 99 -6.03 -1.52 -0.86
CA PHE A 99 -6.51 -2.05 -2.13
C PHE A 99 -6.33 -3.57 -2.23
N LEU A 100 -5.15 -4.09 -1.87
CA LEU A 100 -4.84 -5.52 -1.88
C LEU A 100 -5.72 -6.31 -0.91
N THR A 101 -5.98 -5.80 0.30
CA THR A 101 -6.90 -6.42 1.25
C THR A 101 -8.32 -6.49 0.68
N ILE A 102 -8.85 -5.37 0.15
CA ILE A 102 -10.16 -5.32 -0.49
C ILE A 102 -10.23 -6.30 -1.66
N LEU A 103 -9.19 -6.32 -2.51
CA LEU A 103 -9.13 -7.20 -3.67
C LEU A 103 -9.10 -8.68 -3.26
N LYS A 104 -8.32 -9.05 -2.24
CA LYS A 104 -8.27 -10.42 -1.72
C LYS A 104 -9.62 -10.86 -1.15
N GLU A 105 -10.35 -9.98 -0.48
CA GLU A 105 -11.65 -10.28 0.12
C GLU A 105 -12.78 -10.39 -0.92
N ASN A 106 -12.75 -9.56 -1.96
CA ASN A 106 -13.85 -9.46 -2.93
C ASN A 106 -13.61 -10.25 -4.23
N ASP A 107 -12.36 -10.35 -4.70
CA ASP A 107 -11.96 -11.07 -5.91
C ASP A 107 -10.56 -11.71 -5.74
N PRO A 108 -10.49 -12.86 -5.04
CA PRO A 108 -9.21 -13.56 -4.80
C PRO A 108 -8.44 -13.91 -6.07
N LYS A 109 -9.14 -14.19 -7.18
CA LYS A 109 -8.49 -14.53 -8.46
C LYS A 109 -7.75 -13.33 -9.04
N GLN A 110 -8.38 -12.16 -9.03
CA GLN A 110 -7.69 -10.95 -9.47
C GLN A 110 -6.59 -10.52 -8.52
N TYR A 111 -6.73 -10.79 -7.23
CA TYR A 111 -5.64 -10.61 -6.28
C TYR A 111 -4.41 -11.45 -6.64
N GLU A 112 -4.59 -12.75 -6.91
CA GLU A 112 -3.50 -13.65 -7.33
C GLU A 112 -2.84 -13.19 -8.64
N LEU A 113 -3.65 -12.78 -9.63
CA LEU A 113 -3.14 -12.22 -10.88
C LEU A 113 -2.37 -10.92 -10.64
N PHE A 114 -2.84 -10.06 -9.75
CA PHE A 114 -2.18 -8.79 -9.45
C PHE A 114 -0.80 -8.99 -8.83
N ILE A 115 -0.68 -9.86 -7.82
CA ILE A 115 0.60 -10.11 -7.14
C ILE A 115 1.59 -10.90 -7.99
N THR A 116 1.11 -11.83 -8.83
CA THR A 116 1.98 -12.62 -9.72
C THR A 116 2.61 -11.74 -10.79
N ASN A 117 1.84 -10.82 -11.37
CA ASN A 117 2.32 -9.88 -12.38
C ASN A 117 3.35 -8.87 -11.86
N ILE A 118 3.52 -8.74 -10.54
CA ILE A 118 4.57 -7.91 -9.93
C ILE A 118 5.90 -8.67 -9.83
N SER A 119 5.85 -10.00 -9.77
CA SER A 119 7.00 -10.89 -9.59
C SER A 119 7.68 -11.31 -10.90
N ASP A 120 6.98 -11.26 -12.03
CA ASP A 120 7.54 -11.59 -13.35
C ASP A 120 8.41 -10.44 -13.90
N LYS A 121 9.61 -10.25 -13.33
CA LYS A 121 10.86 -9.75 -13.96
C LYS A 121 12.05 -9.65 -12.99
#